data_AF-A0A9X2BLX1-F1
#
_entry.id   AF-A0A9X2BLX1-F1
#
_cell.length_a   1.000
_cell.length_b   1.000
_cell.length_c   1.000
_cell.angle_alpha   90.00
_cell.angle_beta   90.00
_cell.angle_gamma   90.00
#
_symmetry.space_group_name_H-M   'P 1'
#
loop_
_entity.id
_entity.type
_entity.pdbx_description
1 polymer ?
#
loop_
_entity_poly.entity_id
_entity_poly.type
_entity_poly.pdbx_seq_one_letter_code
_entity_poly.pdbx_strand_id
1 'polypeptide(L)'
;MKLLLITIIALLSTLATNAQYSSAQRQMNAAVQMTRQQNLMYMQIQQQQLILQHNRNNTQTAEIKLSKEQRKTKKLEQKIIQLTEEKANLEITKNNLKTSDDNKLAKNITKTEEKITKAKTKLETSETKIKTYEAEIEKLRVDREALTKKQEEEKELKKEEKELKIKQKEAKKESKKN
;
A
#
# COMPACT_ATOMS: atom_id res chain seq x y z
N MET A 1 71.48 -13.42 42.44
CA MET A 1 70.50 -14.07 41.55
C MET A 1 69.04 -13.89 41.97
N LYS A 2 68.68 -14.02 43.27
CA LYS A 2 67.28 -13.88 43.73
C LYS A 2 66.61 -12.53 43.39
N LEU A 3 67.36 -11.42 43.45
CA LEU A 3 66.84 -10.07 43.13
C LEU A 3 66.52 -9.85 41.64
N LEU A 4 67.21 -10.55 40.73
CA LEU A 4 67.02 -10.44 39.28
C LEU A 4 65.78 -11.21 38.81
N LEU A 5 65.42 -12.29 39.53
CA LEU A 5 64.23 -13.08 39.26
C LEU A 5 62.94 -12.32 39.64
N ILE A 6 62.99 -11.55 40.74
CA ILE A 6 61.84 -10.78 41.24
C ILE A 6 61.51 -9.60 40.30
N THR A 7 62.51 -8.92 39.74
CA THR A 7 62.29 -7.85 38.76
C THR A 7 61.75 -8.35 37.42
N ILE A 8 62.17 -9.53 36.96
CA ILE A 8 61.64 -10.15 35.74
C ILE A 8 60.15 -10.54 35.91
N ILE A 9 59.77 -11.09 37.07
CA ILE A 9 58.37 -11.45 37.38
C ILE A 9 57.47 -10.21 37.47
N ALA A 10 57.96 -9.11 38.06
CA ALA A 10 57.20 -7.86 38.15
C ALA A 10 56.93 -7.24 36.77
N LEU A 11 57.90 -7.26 35.84
CA LEU A 11 57.74 -6.75 34.48
C LEU A 11 56.82 -7.62 33.60
N LEU A 12 56.73 -8.93 33.85
CA LEU A 12 55.81 -9.82 33.12
C LEU A 12 54.34 -9.63 33.54
N SER A 13 54.10 -9.21 34.79
CA SER A 13 52.74 -9.00 35.32
C SER A 13 52.01 -7.78 34.70
N THR A 14 52.75 -6.74 34.30
CA THR A 14 52.19 -5.55 33.63
C THR A 14 51.89 -5.79 32.15
N LEU A 15 52.54 -6.76 31.51
CA LEU A 15 52.25 -7.16 30.12
C LEU A 15 51.02 -8.08 30.02
N ALA A 16 50.73 -8.89 31.04
CA ALA A 16 49.59 -9.80 31.06
C ALA A 16 48.22 -9.11 31.26
N THR A 17 48.19 -7.93 31.88
CA THR A 17 46.94 -7.20 32.19
C THR A 17 46.38 -6.44 30.98
N ASN A 18 47.20 -6.09 29.99
CA ASN A 18 46.75 -5.38 28.78
C ASN A 18 46.03 -6.29 27.76
N ALA A 19 46.20 -7.62 27.83
CA ALA A 19 45.55 -8.54 26.90
C ALA A 19 44.05 -8.76 27.22
N GLN A 20 43.64 -8.59 28.49
CA GLN A 20 42.29 -8.91 28.97
C GLN A 20 41.24 -7.82 28.68
N TYR A 21 41.65 -6.57 28.46
CA TYR A 21 40.73 -5.45 28.20
C TYR A 21 40.24 -5.35 26.74
N SER A 22 40.97 -5.91 25.77
CA SER A 22 40.60 -5.76 24.34
C SER A 22 39.44 -6.68 23.90
N SER A 23 39.12 -7.72 24.67
CA SER A 23 38.02 -8.64 24.37
C SER A 23 36.67 -8.06 24.81
N ALA A 24 36.61 -7.43 25.99
CA ALA A 24 35.42 -6.77 26.51
C ALA A 24 35.00 -5.56 25.64
N GLN A 25 35.95 -4.71 25.23
CA GLN A 25 35.67 -3.60 24.31
C GLN A 25 35.19 -4.08 22.93
N ARG A 26 35.77 -5.17 22.41
CA ARG A 26 35.30 -5.77 21.14
C ARG A 26 33.90 -6.36 21.25
N GLN A 27 33.56 -7.01 22.36
CA GLN A 27 32.19 -7.48 22.61
C GLN A 27 31.20 -6.34 22.73
N MET A 28 31.56 -5.26 23.42
CA MET A 28 30.69 -4.10 23.58
C MET A 28 30.44 -3.40 22.23
N ASN A 29 31.47 -3.21 21.41
CA ASN A 29 31.31 -2.66 20.06
C ASN A 29 30.45 -3.56 19.15
N ALA A 30 30.61 -4.88 19.24
CA ALA A 30 29.78 -5.82 18.49
C ALA A 30 28.31 -5.80 18.95
N ALA A 31 28.06 -5.70 20.25
CA ALA A 31 26.71 -5.59 20.80
C ALA A 31 26.03 -4.29 20.36
N VAL A 32 26.72 -3.15 20.43
CA VAL A 32 26.21 -1.85 19.98
C VAL A 32 25.89 -1.85 18.48
N GLN A 33 26.75 -2.46 17.65
CA GLN A 33 26.47 -2.61 16.22
C GLN A 33 25.24 -3.48 15.95
N MET A 34 25.08 -4.60 16.68
CA MET A 34 23.89 -5.44 16.58
C MET A 34 22.62 -4.70 16.95
N THR A 35 22.61 -3.98 18.09
CA THR A 35 21.44 -3.23 18.53
C THR A 35 21.06 -2.15 17.51
N ARG A 36 22.05 -1.44 16.94
CA ARG A 36 21.80 -0.47 15.87
C ARG A 36 21.19 -1.12 14.63
N GLN A 37 21.69 -2.28 14.23
CA GLN A 37 21.16 -3.02 13.08
C GLN A 37 19.72 -3.51 13.33
N GLN A 38 19.43 -4.00 14.54
CA GLN A 38 18.09 -4.43 14.94
C GLN A 38 17.10 -3.26 14.93
N ASN A 39 17.50 -2.10 15.45
CA ASN A 39 16.66 -0.90 15.45
C ASN A 39 16.36 -0.40 14.04
N LEU A 40 17.35 -0.40 13.14
CA LEU A 40 17.13 -0.04 11.73
C LEU A 40 16.13 -0.99 11.06
N MET A 41 16.27 -2.29 11.31
CA MET A 41 15.36 -3.30 10.76
C MET A 41 13.94 -3.14 11.31
N TYR A 42 13.79 -2.90 12.62
CA TYR A 42 12.48 -2.68 13.23
C TYR A 42 11.78 -1.46 12.64
N MET A 43 12.49 -0.33 12.49
CA MET A 43 11.95 0.86 11.85
C MET A 43 11.52 0.60 10.41
N GLN A 44 12.33 -0.11 9.63
CA GLN A 44 11.99 -0.46 8.25
C GLN A 44 10.70 -1.30 8.18
N ILE A 45 10.58 -2.31 9.04
CA ILE A 45 9.36 -3.15 9.10
C ILE A 45 8.14 -2.32 9.46
N GLN A 46 8.26 -1.43 10.46
CA GLN A 46 7.17 -0.58 10.89
C GLN A 46 6.73 0.38 9.77
N GLN A 47 7.68 1.00 9.06
CA GLN A 47 7.38 1.84 7.91
C GLN A 47 6.67 1.07 6.80
N GLN A 48 7.12 -0.15 6.48
CA GLN A 48 6.47 -0.98 5.47
C GLN A 48 5.04 -1.37 5.88
N GLN A 49 4.80 -1.70 7.15
CA GLN A 49 3.45 -1.99 7.65
C GLN A 49 2.53 -0.78 7.49
N LEU A 50 3.02 0.43 7.79
CA LEU A 50 2.27 1.67 7.60
C LEU A 50 1.91 1.90 6.13
N ILE A 51 2.87 1.68 5.22
CA ILE A 51 2.63 1.82 3.77
C ILE A 51 1.57 0.82 3.29
N LEU A 52 1.66 -0.44 3.72
CA LEU A 52 0.66 -1.48 3.37
C LEU A 52 -0.73 -1.15 3.93
N GLN A 53 -0.80 -0.66 5.18
CA GLN A 53 -2.06 -0.23 5.79
C GLN A 53 -2.66 0.96 5.05
N HIS A 54 -1.83 1.94 4.68
CA HIS A 54 -2.27 3.09 3.91
C HIS A 54 -2.80 2.68 2.53
N ASN A 55 -2.09 1.82 1.81
CA ASN A 55 -2.56 1.27 0.53
C ASN A 55 -3.90 0.56 0.68
N ARG A 56 -4.06 -0.28 1.70
CA ARG A 56 -5.34 -0.98 1.96
C ARG A 56 -6.48 0.01 2.18
N ASN A 57 -6.26 1.04 2.98
CA ASN A 57 -7.28 2.05 3.27
C ASN A 57 -7.63 2.87 2.01
N ASN A 58 -6.63 3.19 1.18
CA ASN A 58 -6.82 3.90 -0.06
C ASN A 58 -7.61 3.06 -1.06
N THR A 59 -7.28 1.77 -1.22
CA THR A 59 -8.03 0.84 -2.08
C THR A 59 -9.48 0.76 -1.63
N GLN A 60 -9.73 0.52 -0.33
CA GLN A 60 -11.09 0.45 0.20
C GLN A 60 -11.87 1.75 -0.03
N THR A 61 -11.21 2.90 0.13
CA THR A 61 -11.83 4.21 -0.12
C THR A 61 -12.19 4.38 -1.60
N ALA A 62 -11.29 4.01 -2.51
CA ALA A 62 -11.52 4.07 -3.94
C ALA A 62 -12.65 3.11 -4.37
N GLU A 63 -12.70 1.89 -3.82
CA GLU A 63 -13.79 0.92 -4.03
C GLU A 63 -15.16 1.46 -3.57
N ILE A 64 -15.20 2.12 -2.40
CA ILE A 64 -16.43 2.76 -1.90
C ILE A 64 -16.88 3.87 -2.85
N LYS A 65 -15.96 4.72 -3.33
CA LYS A 65 -16.26 5.79 -4.29
C LYS A 65 -16.75 5.21 -5.62
N LEU A 66 -16.10 4.17 -6.12
CA LEU A 66 -16.51 3.43 -7.32
C LEU A 66 -17.94 2.90 -7.19
N SER A 67 -18.24 2.20 -6.08
CA SER A 67 -19.58 1.64 -5.83
C SER A 67 -20.65 2.74 -5.76
N LYS A 68 -20.33 3.90 -5.15
CA LYS A 68 -21.25 5.05 -5.09
C LYS A 68 -21.55 5.62 -6.46
N GLU A 69 -20.53 5.83 -7.31
CA GLU A 69 -20.76 6.33 -8.67
C GLU A 69 -21.48 5.27 -9.53
N GLN A 70 -21.15 3.98 -9.45
CA GLN A 70 -21.89 2.92 -10.15
C GLN A 70 -23.39 2.91 -9.81
N ARG A 71 -23.73 3.05 -8.52
CA ARG A 71 -25.14 3.17 -8.09
C ARG A 71 -25.81 4.43 -8.64
N LYS A 72 -25.09 5.54 -8.71
CA LYS A 72 -25.59 6.79 -9.26
C LYS A 72 -25.82 6.70 -10.76
N THR A 73 -24.91 6.06 -11.51
CA THR A 73 -25.05 5.79 -12.95
C THR A 73 -26.32 5.00 -13.22
N LYS A 74 -26.57 3.90 -12.50
CA LYS A 74 -27.83 3.13 -12.62
C LYS A 74 -29.09 3.98 -12.38
N LYS A 75 -29.07 4.85 -11.37
CA LYS A 75 -30.20 5.76 -11.09
C LYS A 75 -30.39 6.80 -12.20
N LEU A 76 -29.30 7.28 -12.79
CA LEU A 76 -29.36 8.24 -13.90
C LEU A 76 -29.87 7.57 -15.18
N GLU A 77 -29.44 6.36 -15.49
CA GLU A 77 -29.95 5.55 -16.60
C GLU A 77 -31.47 5.34 -16.47
N GLN A 78 -31.93 4.88 -15.30
CA GLN A 78 -33.36 4.71 -15.02
C GLN A 78 -34.13 6.02 -15.20
N LYS A 79 -33.58 7.14 -14.71
CA LYS A 79 -34.21 8.46 -14.86
C LYS A 79 -34.28 8.90 -16.32
N ILE A 80 -33.25 8.61 -17.12
CA ILE A 80 -33.24 8.94 -18.56
C ILE A 80 -34.32 8.13 -19.28
N ILE A 81 -34.46 6.84 -18.97
CA ILE A 81 -35.52 5.99 -19.54
C ILE A 81 -36.90 6.58 -19.22
N GLN A 82 -37.18 6.85 -17.94
CA GLN A 82 -38.45 7.44 -17.50
C GLN A 82 -38.77 8.78 -18.20
N LEU A 83 -37.79 9.68 -18.29
CA LEU A 83 -38.00 10.96 -18.96
C LEU A 83 -38.19 10.80 -20.48
N THR A 84 -37.57 9.79 -21.09
CA THR A 84 -37.73 9.50 -22.52
C THR A 84 -39.14 8.95 -22.80
N GLU A 85 -39.66 8.08 -21.95
CA GLU A 85 -41.04 7.60 -22.00
C GLU A 85 -42.04 8.75 -21.77
N GLU A 86 -41.80 9.61 -20.77
CA GLU A 86 -42.60 10.81 -20.51
C GLU A 86 -42.65 11.73 -21.74
N LYS A 87 -41.49 11.96 -22.38
CA LYS A 87 -41.40 12.77 -23.61
C LYS A 87 -42.24 12.15 -24.74
N ALA A 88 -42.09 10.84 -24.99
CA ALA A 88 -42.84 10.15 -26.03
C ALA A 88 -44.35 10.25 -25.80
N ASN A 89 -44.81 10.07 -24.55
CA ASN A 89 -46.22 10.22 -24.20
C ASN A 89 -46.74 11.65 -24.43
N LEU A 90 -45.93 12.67 -24.11
CA LEU A 90 -46.27 14.08 -24.38
C LEU A 90 -46.37 14.36 -25.88
N GLU A 91 -45.47 13.81 -26.70
CA GLU A 91 -45.50 13.94 -28.16
C GLU A 91 -46.73 13.25 -28.77
N ILE A 92 -47.09 12.05 -28.32
CA ILE A 92 -48.31 11.35 -28.73
C ILE A 92 -49.55 12.18 -28.38
N THR A 93 -49.60 12.68 -27.14
CA THR A 93 -50.71 13.51 -26.65
C THR A 93 -50.86 14.78 -27.49
N LYS A 94 -49.75 15.46 -27.82
CA LYS A 94 -49.72 16.64 -28.67
C LYS A 94 -50.25 16.35 -30.08
N ASN A 95 -49.83 15.24 -30.69
CA ASN A 95 -50.26 14.87 -32.04
C ASN A 95 -51.74 14.50 -32.10
N ASN A 96 -52.31 13.96 -31.02
CA ASN A 96 -53.71 13.54 -30.94
C ASN A 96 -54.68 14.67 -30.55
N LEU A 97 -54.23 15.68 -29.78
CA LEU A 97 -55.05 16.80 -29.31
C LEU A 97 -54.73 18.08 -30.10
N LYS A 98 -55.42 18.30 -31.23
CA LYS A 98 -55.44 19.61 -31.93
C LYS A 98 -56.26 20.64 -31.14
N THR A 99 -55.78 21.07 -29.99
CA THR A 99 -56.50 22.00 -29.07
C THR A 99 -55.63 23.20 -28.67
N SER A 100 -56.22 24.21 -28.03
CA SER A 100 -55.51 25.45 -27.60
C SER A 100 -54.39 25.22 -26.56
N ASP A 101 -54.25 24.01 -26.03
CA ASP A 101 -53.18 23.61 -25.09
C ASP A 101 -51.86 23.22 -25.78
N ASP A 102 -51.77 23.32 -27.12
CA ASP A 102 -50.60 22.93 -27.91
C ASP A 102 -49.30 23.64 -27.46
N ASN A 103 -49.40 24.93 -27.11
CA ASN A 103 -48.28 25.70 -26.56
C ASN A 103 -47.79 25.16 -25.20
N LYS A 104 -48.69 24.69 -24.35
CA LYS A 104 -48.34 24.13 -23.03
C LYS A 104 -47.67 22.76 -23.17
N LEU A 105 -48.16 21.93 -24.08
CA LEU A 105 -47.56 20.63 -24.39
C LEU A 105 -46.15 20.80 -25.01
N ALA A 106 -45.98 21.72 -25.97
CA ALA A 106 -44.68 22.04 -26.54
C ALA A 106 -43.67 22.53 -25.48
N LYS A 107 -44.11 23.37 -24.53
CA LYS A 107 -43.28 23.81 -23.40
C LYS A 107 -42.91 22.68 -22.45
N ASN A 108 -43.77 21.68 -22.27
CA ASN A 108 -43.47 20.53 -21.43
C ASN A 108 -42.48 19.58 -22.11
N ILE A 109 -42.64 19.34 -23.42
CA ILE A 109 -41.70 18.53 -24.22
C ILE A 109 -40.28 19.12 -24.15
N THR A 110 -40.14 20.42 -24.41
CA THR A 110 -38.84 21.12 -24.35
C THR A 110 -38.21 21.05 -22.95
N LYS A 111 -38.99 21.24 -21.88
CA LYS A 111 -38.50 21.06 -20.50
C LYS A 111 -38.04 19.63 -20.22
N THR A 112 -38.75 18.63 -20.73
CA THR A 112 -38.39 17.23 -20.56
C THR A 112 -37.12 16.90 -21.34
N GLU A 113 -36.95 17.43 -22.56
CA GLU A 113 -35.69 17.35 -23.31
C GLU A 113 -34.52 17.97 -22.55
N GLU A 114 -34.67 19.17 -21.97
CA GLU A 114 -33.64 19.77 -21.14
C GLU A 114 -33.25 18.90 -19.94
N LYS A 115 -34.24 18.27 -19.29
CA LYS A 115 -34.00 17.34 -18.17
C LYS A 115 -33.25 16.09 -18.64
N ILE A 116 -33.58 15.55 -19.81
CA ILE A 116 -32.88 14.41 -20.42
C ILE A 116 -31.42 14.79 -20.68
N THR A 117 -31.18 15.92 -21.34
CA THR A 117 -29.82 16.39 -21.65
C THR A 117 -29.01 16.60 -20.37
N LYS A 118 -29.59 17.23 -19.33
CA LYS A 118 -28.94 17.40 -18.02
C LYS A 118 -28.66 16.06 -17.31
N ALA A 119 -29.50 15.04 -17.51
CA ALA A 119 -29.28 13.72 -16.95
C ALA A 119 -28.15 12.99 -17.70
N LYS A 120 -28.11 13.09 -19.03
CA LYS A 120 -27.05 12.51 -19.88
C LYS A 120 -25.68 13.11 -19.58
N THR A 121 -25.56 14.44 -19.45
CA THR A 121 -24.27 15.06 -19.09
C THR A 121 -23.78 14.63 -17.71
N LYS A 122 -24.69 14.46 -16.75
CA LYS A 122 -24.36 13.89 -15.43
C LYS A 122 -23.96 12.43 -15.51
N LEU A 123 -24.55 11.65 -16.41
CA LEU A 123 -24.20 10.25 -16.66
C LEU A 123 -22.78 10.15 -17.20
N GLU A 124 -22.45 10.87 -18.27
CA GLU A 124 -21.10 10.92 -18.86
C GLU A 124 -20.03 11.33 -17.83
N THR A 125 -20.35 12.32 -16.99
CA THR A 125 -19.44 12.74 -15.90
C THR A 125 -19.25 11.61 -14.88
N SER A 126 -20.32 10.88 -14.55
CA SER A 126 -20.28 9.73 -13.63
C SER A 126 -19.44 8.58 -14.20
N GLU A 127 -19.62 8.26 -15.48
CA GLU A 127 -18.84 7.24 -16.19
C GLU A 127 -17.36 7.58 -16.26
N THR A 128 -17.03 8.86 -16.48
CA THR A 128 -15.64 9.33 -16.44
C THR A 128 -15.02 9.09 -15.07
N LYS A 129 -15.75 9.42 -13.98
CA LYS A 129 -15.28 9.16 -12.62
C LYS A 129 -15.11 7.67 -12.31
N ILE A 130 -16.01 6.82 -12.81
CA ILE A 130 -15.88 5.36 -12.69
C ILE A 130 -14.54 4.89 -13.28
N LYS A 131 -14.24 5.29 -14.52
CA LYS A 131 -12.95 4.95 -15.16
C LYS A 131 -11.75 5.46 -14.36
N THR A 132 -11.83 6.67 -13.81
CA THR A 132 -10.78 7.21 -12.94
C THR A 132 -10.57 6.36 -11.68
N TYR A 133 -11.65 5.97 -10.98
CA TYR A 133 -11.54 5.15 -9.77
C TYR A 133 -11.09 3.72 -10.08
N GLU A 134 -11.51 3.14 -11.20
CA GLU A 134 -11.01 1.82 -11.64
C GLU A 134 -9.50 1.86 -11.89
N ALA A 135 -9.00 2.90 -12.56
CA ALA A 135 -7.57 3.08 -12.78
C ALA A 135 -6.80 3.32 -11.46
N GLU A 136 -7.38 4.07 -10.52
CA GLU A 136 -6.80 4.30 -9.19
C GLU A 136 -6.70 2.99 -8.39
N ILE A 137 -7.75 2.16 -8.39
CA ILE A 137 -7.76 0.85 -7.73
C ILE A 137 -6.70 -0.06 -8.34
N GLU A 138 -6.60 -0.12 -9.66
CA GLU A 138 -5.63 -0.97 -10.34
C GLU A 138 -4.19 -0.55 -10.04
N LYS A 139 -3.92 0.77 -10.03
CA LYS A 139 -2.62 1.29 -9.62
C LYS A 139 -2.28 0.88 -8.18
N LEU A 140 -3.21 1.07 -7.24
CA LEU A 140 -3.01 0.69 -5.84
C LEU A 140 -2.82 -0.82 -5.67
N ARG A 141 -3.49 -1.64 -6.49
CA ARG A 141 -3.32 -3.10 -6.52
C ARG A 141 -1.91 -3.48 -6.95
N VAL A 142 -1.42 -2.90 -8.05
CA VAL A 142 -0.06 -3.13 -8.57
C VAL A 142 0.99 -2.68 -7.54
N ASP A 143 0.82 -1.50 -6.95
CA ASP A 143 1.72 -0.98 -5.92
C ASP A 143 1.76 -1.91 -4.69
N ARG A 144 0.61 -2.45 -4.28
CA ARG A 144 0.53 -3.42 -3.19
C ARG A 144 1.24 -4.73 -3.54
N GLU A 145 1.02 -5.28 -4.73
CA GLU A 145 1.66 -6.52 -5.18
C GLU A 145 3.18 -6.38 -5.27
N ALA A 146 3.69 -5.25 -5.76
CA ALA A 146 5.11 -4.95 -5.80
C ALA A 146 5.72 -4.85 -4.38
N LEU A 147 5.01 -4.23 -3.43
CA LEU A 147 5.45 -4.16 -2.04
C LEU A 147 5.45 -5.53 -1.35
N THR A 148 4.43 -6.34 -1.57
CA THR A 148 4.36 -7.70 -1.00
C THR A 148 5.48 -8.58 -1.54
N LYS A 149 5.77 -8.56 -2.85
CA LYS A 149 6.89 -9.32 -3.43
C LYS A 149 8.23 -8.92 -2.83
N LYS A 150 8.50 -7.62 -2.72
CA LYS A 150 9.73 -7.12 -2.06
C LYS A 150 9.86 -7.62 -0.62
N GLN A 151 8.75 -7.74 0.10
CA GLN A 151 8.78 -8.28 1.47
C GLN A 151 9.05 -9.78 1.51
N GLU A 152 8.51 -10.54 0.57
CA GLU A 152 8.75 -11.98 0.47
C GLU A 152 10.21 -12.26 0.12
N GLU A 153 10.75 -11.58 -0.89
CA GLU A 153 12.16 -11.64 -1.28
C GLU A 153 13.10 -11.28 -0.12
N GLU A 154 12.80 -10.20 0.63
CA GLU A 154 13.62 -9.80 1.79
C GLU A 154 13.56 -10.86 2.92
N LYS A 155 12.43 -11.54 3.10
CA LYS A 155 12.29 -12.63 4.09
C LYS A 155 13.04 -13.88 3.67
N GLU A 156 13.03 -14.24 2.40
CA GLU A 156 13.76 -15.40 1.87
C GLU A 156 15.27 -15.20 1.99
N LEU A 157 15.80 -14.07 1.54
CA LEU A 157 17.22 -13.73 1.68
C LEU A 157 17.67 -13.79 3.16
N LYS A 158 16.83 -13.32 4.09
CA LYS A 158 17.13 -13.39 5.53
C LYS A 158 17.10 -14.82 6.09
N LYS A 159 16.27 -15.72 5.54
CA LYS A 159 16.27 -17.14 5.93
C LYS A 159 17.54 -17.82 5.42
N GLU A 160 17.89 -17.62 4.15
CA GLU A 160 19.09 -18.17 3.54
C GLU A 160 20.37 -17.70 4.25
N GLU A 161 20.47 -16.41 4.60
CA GLU A 161 21.62 -15.88 5.34
C GLU A 161 21.75 -16.49 6.75
N LYS A 162 20.63 -16.76 7.42
CA LYS A 162 20.62 -17.43 8.73
C LYS A 162 21.07 -18.88 8.60
N GLU A 163 20.59 -19.61 7.61
CA GLU A 163 21.01 -21.00 7.37
C GLU A 163 22.49 -21.10 7.02
N LEU A 164 23.01 -20.20 6.18
CA LEU A 164 24.44 -20.12 5.86
C LEU A 164 25.28 -19.84 7.11
N LYS A 165 24.85 -18.92 7.98
CA LYS A 165 25.53 -18.63 9.25
C LYS A 165 25.52 -19.82 10.21
N ILE A 166 24.47 -20.63 10.21
CA ILE A 166 24.40 -21.86 11.04
C ILE A 166 25.38 -22.90 10.49
N LYS A 167 25.32 -23.20 9.19
CA LYS A 167 26.22 -24.16 8.52
C LYS A 167 27.69 -23.78 8.70
N GLN A 168 28.04 -22.50 8.58
CA GLN A 168 29.42 -22.02 8.81
C GLN A 168 29.85 -22.16 10.28
N LYS A 169 28.94 -21.98 11.24
CA LYS A 169 29.25 -22.17 12.67
C LYS A 169 29.44 -23.65 13.01
N GLU A 170 28.67 -24.54 12.40
CA GLU A 170 28.79 -25.99 12.56
C GLU A 170 30.11 -26.49 11.98
N ALA A 171 30.45 -26.11 10.74
CA ALA A 171 31.72 -26.46 10.10
C ALA A 171 32.95 -25.98 10.91
N LYS A 172 32.90 -24.76 11.49
CA LYS A 172 33.96 -24.24 12.37
C LYS A 172 34.07 -24.95 13.72
N LYS A 173 32.99 -25.56 14.20
CA LYS A 173 33.02 -26.36 15.44
C LYS A 173 33.59 -27.75 15.18
N GLU A 174 33.26 -28.37 14.05
CA GLU A 174 33.85 -29.65 13.62
C GLU A 174 35.34 -29.52 13.34
N SER A 175 35.77 -28.45 12.65
CA SER A 175 37.20 -28.22 12.35
C SER A 175 38.07 -27.91 13.58
N LYS A 176 37.47 -27.66 14.75
CA LYS A 176 38.17 -27.42 16.03
C LYS A 176 38.18 -28.63 16.95
N LYS A 177 37.42 -29.69 16.61
CA LYS A 177 37.36 -30.96 17.36
C LYS A 177 38.31 -32.02 16.82
N ASN A 178 38.76 -31.88 15.57
CA ASN A 178 39.82 -32.67 14.95
C ASN A 178 41.16 -31.93 15.08
#